data_AF-A0A940APQ2-F1
#
_entry.id   AF-A0A940APQ2-F1
#
_cell.length_a   1.000
_cell.length_b   1.000
_cell.length_c   1.000
_cell.angle_alpha   90.00
_cell.angle_beta   90.00
_cell.angle_gamma   90.00
#
_symmetry.space_group_name_H-M   'P 1'
#
loop_
_entity.id
_entity.type
_entity.pdbx_description
1 polymer ?
#
loop_
_entity_poly.entity_id
_entity_poly.type
_entity_poly.pdbx_seq_one_letter_code
_entity_poly.pdbx_strand_id
1 'polypeptide(L)'
;GNDLQDDAMESIARLEADVKRTGDEGLLRTWRRLTTSDHVYYMCTKFFSDGDVHKYFSPYDSPYDAYIFYMNVLADFEQTVKQRLGRQV
;
A
#
# COMPACT_ATOMS: atom_id res chain seq x y z
N GLY A 1 7.46 7.10 -10.26
CA GLY A 1 7.92 7.78 -9.04
C GLY A 1 9.37 7.43 -8.84
N ASN A 2 9.60 6.49 -7.94
CA ASN A 2 10.71 5.54 -7.94
C ASN A 2 10.09 4.12 -8.09
N ASP A 3 10.93 3.10 -8.22
CA ASP A 3 10.46 1.72 -8.43
C ASP A 3 9.57 1.22 -7.28
N LEU A 4 9.81 1.65 -6.03
CA LEU A 4 8.98 1.30 -4.86
C LEU A 4 7.55 1.81 -4.99
N GLN A 5 7.40 3.08 -5.39
CA GLN A 5 6.09 3.71 -5.60
C GLN A 5 5.34 3.02 -6.73
N ASP A 6 6.04 2.73 -7.83
CA ASP A 6 5.44 2.16 -9.03
C ASP A 6 4.97 0.71 -8.76
N ASP A 7 5.77 -0.09 -8.05
CA ASP A 7 5.42 -1.45 -7.59
C ASP A 7 4.25 -1.46 -6.58
N ALA A 8 4.27 -0.57 -5.58
CA ALA A 8 3.22 -0.50 -4.56
C ALA A 8 1.86 -0.10 -5.17
N MET A 9 1.87 0.85 -6.11
CA MET A 9 0.67 1.29 -6.84
C MET A 9 0.11 0.19 -7.75
N GLU A 10 0.99 -0.51 -8.47
CA GLU A 10 0.56 -1.64 -9.31
C GLU A 10 -0.04 -2.76 -8.45
N SER A 11 0.60 -3.10 -7.34
CA SER A 11 0.15 -4.16 -6.44
C SER A 11 -1.24 -3.90 -5.86
N ILE A 12 -1.52 -2.69 -5.35
CA ILE A 12 -2.86 -2.36 -4.82
C ILE A 12 -3.92 -2.27 -5.91
N ALA A 13 -3.55 -1.82 -7.12
CA ALA A 13 -4.47 -1.74 -8.26
C ALA A 13 -4.93 -3.12 -8.72
N ARG A 14 -4.05 -4.14 -8.73
CA ARG A 14 -4.40 -5.52 -9.09
C ARG A 14 -5.51 -6.10 -8.20
N LEU A 15 -5.64 -5.65 -6.95
CA LEU A 15 -6.66 -6.14 -6.02
C LEU A 15 -8.05 -5.54 -6.24
N GLU A 16 -8.19 -4.44 -7.00
CA GLU A 16 -9.44 -3.69 -7.11
C GLU A 16 -10.62 -4.58 -7.56
N ALA A 17 -10.40 -5.39 -8.60
CA ALA A 17 -11.43 -6.25 -9.16
C ALA A 17 -11.90 -7.31 -8.15
N ASP A 18 -10.97 -7.93 -7.43
CA ASP A 18 -11.27 -8.96 -6.45
C ASP A 18 -11.94 -8.37 -5.20
N VAL A 19 -11.51 -7.20 -4.74
CA VAL A 19 -12.15 -6.44 -3.65
C VAL A 19 -13.60 -6.13 -4.01
N LYS A 20 -13.85 -5.56 -5.20
CA LYS A 20 -15.23 -5.27 -5.66
C LYS A 20 -16.09 -6.53 -5.76
N ARG A 21 -15.51 -7.64 -6.24
CA ARG A 21 -16.22 -8.93 -6.36
C ARG A 21 -16.63 -9.52 -5.02
N THR A 22 -15.98 -9.15 -3.92
CA THR A 22 -16.39 -9.61 -2.58
C THR A 22 -17.76 -9.09 -2.15
N GLY A 23 -18.20 -7.94 -2.70
CA GLY A 23 -19.40 -7.24 -2.24
C GLY A 23 -19.32 -6.73 -0.80
N ASP A 24 -18.13 -6.73 -0.20
CA ASP A 24 -17.91 -6.39 1.20
C ASP A 24 -17.51 -4.91 1.34
N GLU A 25 -18.44 -4.08 1.83
CA GLU A 25 -18.20 -2.65 2.06
C GLU A 25 -17.06 -2.38 3.05
N GLY A 26 -16.77 -3.34 3.94
CA GLY A 26 -15.61 -3.32 4.83
C GLY A 26 -14.30 -3.35 4.05
N LEU A 27 -14.15 -4.35 3.19
CA LEU A 27 -12.96 -4.52 2.36
C LEU A 27 -12.80 -3.39 1.34
N LEU A 28 -13.89 -2.92 0.74
CA LEU A 28 -13.86 -1.78 -0.19
C LEU A 28 -13.36 -0.51 0.50
N ARG A 29 -13.82 -0.24 1.73
CA ARG A 29 -13.34 0.89 2.53
C ARG A 29 -11.87 0.75 2.90
N THR A 30 -11.41 -0.44 3.26
CA THR A 30 -10.00 -0.70 3.56
C THR A 30 -9.12 -0.47 2.33
N TRP A 31 -9.51 -1.02 1.17
CA TRP A 31 -8.80 -0.79 -0.10
C TRP A 31 -8.69 0.70 -0.43
N ARG A 32 -9.79 1.48 -0.31
CA ARG A 32 -9.77 2.94 -0.52
C ARG A 32 -8.79 3.68 0.40
N ARG A 33 -8.61 3.21 1.65
CA ARG A 33 -7.63 3.79 2.59
C ARG A 33 -6.20 3.46 2.18
N LEU A 34 -5.96 2.23 1.75
CA LEU A 34 -4.64 1.80 1.25
C LEU A 34 -4.26 2.55 -0.04
N THR A 35 -5.22 3.02 -0.84
CA THR A 35 -4.96 3.84 -2.04
C THR A 35 -4.72 5.33 -1.76
N THR A 36 -4.65 5.76 -0.50
CA THR A 36 -4.37 7.18 -0.18
C THR A 36 -2.94 7.57 -0.53
N SER A 37 -2.74 8.83 -0.92
CA SER A 37 -1.44 9.33 -1.40
C SER A 37 -0.33 9.29 -0.34
N ASP A 38 -0.68 9.32 0.94
CA ASP A 38 0.29 9.34 2.05
C ASP A 38 1.22 8.12 2.01
N HIS A 39 0.67 6.94 1.69
CA HIS A 39 1.46 5.71 1.60
C HIS A 39 2.57 5.81 0.54
N VAL A 40 2.22 6.28 -0.66
CA VAL A 40 3.15 6.44 -1.79
C VAL A 40 4.12 7.59 -1.53
N TYR A 41 3.67 8.66 -0.85
CA TYR A 41 4.51 9.76 -0.42
C TYR A 41 5.63 9.30 0.53
N TYR A 42 5.30 8.47 1.53
CA TYR A 42 6.28 8.01 2.52
C TYR A 42 7.37 7.10 1.96
N MET A 43 7.12 6.38 0.86
CA MET A 43 8.11 5.53 0.19
C MET A 43 8.86 6.24 -0.97
N CYS A 44 8.72 7.56 -1.08
CA CYS A 44 9.44 8.34 -2.08
C CYS A 44 10.90 8.60 -1.68
N THR A 45 11.85 8.18 -2.54
CA THR A 45 13.29 8.34 -2.30
C THR A 45 13.88 9.63 -2.88
N LYS A 46 13.16 10.33 -3.77
CA LYS A 46 13.65 11.54 -4.46
C LYS A 46 14.04 12.66 -3.51
N PHE A 47 13.37 12.74 -2.36
CA PHE A 47 13.61 13.77 -1.37
C PHE A 47 14.47 13.30 -0.19
N PHE A 48 14.76 11.99 -0.13
CA PHE A 48 15.61 11.42 0.91
C PHE A 48 17.07 11.90 0.79
N SER A 49 17.50 12.31 -0.41
CA SER A 49 18.83 12.89 -0.64
C SER A 49 18.99 14.33 -0.15
N ASP A 50 17.90 15.06 0.10
CA ASP A 50 17.93 16.49 0.44
C ASP A 50 17.95 16.76 1.95
N GLY A 51 18.19 15.71 2.75
CA GLY A 51 18.75 15.77 4.12
C GLY A 51 17.86 16.32 5.24
N ASP A 52 17.14 17.42 5.06
CA ASP A 52 16.75 18.27 6.20
C ASP A 52 15.25 18.60 6.34
N VAL A 53 14.41 18.41 5.32
CA VAL A 53 12.98 18.80 5.41
C VAL A 53 11.99 17.64 5.44
N HIS A 54 12.38 16.45 4.97
CA HIS A 54 11.44 15.31 4.82
C HIS A 54 11.31 14.40 6.04
N LYS A 55 12.19 14.56 7.04
CA LYS A 55 12.10 13.82 8.31
C LYS A 55 10.94 14.28 9.20
N TYR A 56 10.39 15.48 8.97
CA TYR A 56 9.34 16.05 9.83
C TYR A 56 7.94 15.46 9.62
N PHE A 57 7.69 14.74 8.53
CA PHE A 57 6.33 14.33 8.14
C PHE A 57 6.13 12.82 7.91
N SER A 58 7.18 12.00 8.01
CA SER A 58 7.07 10.55 7.87
C SER A 58 7.11 9.86 9.25
N PRO A 59 6.20 8.92 9.54
CA PRO A 59 6.28 8.09 10.76
C PRO A 59 7.33 6.97 10.66
N TYR A 60 8.00 6.81 9.51
CA TYR A 60 8.96 5.73 9.24
C TYR A 60 10.40 6.24 9.22
N ASP A 61 11.33 5.37 9.65
CA ASP A 61 12.77 5.66 9.69
C ASP A 61 13.38 5.84 8.28
N SER A 62 12.82 5.16 7.27
CA SER A 62 13.23 5.30 5.88
C SER A 62 12.07 5.06 4.89
N PRO A 63 12.20 5.53 3.63
CA PRO A 63 11.27 5.18 2.56
C PRO A 63 11.16 3.67 2.29
N TYR A 64 12.23 2.92 2.59
CA TYR A 64 12.25 1.46 2.47
C TYR A 64 11.40 0.80 3.55
N ASP A 65 11.44 1.30 4.79
CA ASP A 65 10.58 0.80 5.87
C ASP A 65 9.12 1.06 5.55
N ALA A 66 8.79 2.27 5.06
CA ALA A 66 7.43 2.61 4.61
C ALA A 66 6.92 1.63 3.54
N TYR A 67 7.76 1.29 2.56
CA TYR A 67 7.44 0.31 1.52
C TYR A 67 7.26 -1.10 2.10
N ILE A 68 8.18 -1.58 2.93
CA ILE A 68 8.10 -2.93 3.54
C ILE A 68 6.82 -3.08 4.37
N PHE A 69 6.49 -2.11 5.22
CA PHE A 69 5.27 -2.15 6.01
C PHE A 69 4.02 -2.11 5.15
N TYR A 70 4.00 -1.25 4.12
CA TYR A 70 2.89 -1.19 3.19
C TYR A 70 2.67 -2.52 2.46
N MET A 71 3.74 -3.14 1.94
CA MET A 71 3.65 -4.41 1.22
C MET A 71 3.26 -5.58 2.12
N ASN A 72 3.69 -5.59 3.39
CA ASN A 72 3.23 -6.59 4.37
C ASN A 72 1.74 -6.46 4.66
N VAL A 73 1.25 -5.23 4.85
CA VAL A 73 -0.20 -4.97 5.02
C VAL A 73 -0.97 -5.36 3.76
N LEU A 74 -0.42 -5.08 2.58
CA LEU A 74 -1.05 -5.43 1.31
C LEU A 74 -1.16 -6.94 1.11
N ALA A 75 -0.13 -7.70 1.48
CA ALA A 75 -0.13 -9.16 1.41
C ALA A 75 -1.19 -9.78 2.35
N ASP A 76 -1.31 -9.28 3.58
CA ASP A 76 -2.36 -9.70 4.52
C ASP A 76 -3.76 -9.33 4.01
N PHE A 77 -3.90 -8.14 3.44
CA PHE A 77 -5.16 -7.69 2.85
C PHE A 77 -5.57 -8.55 1.64
N GLU A 78 -4.63 -8.88 0.75
CA GLU A 78 -4.87 -9.79 -0.37
C GLU A 78 -5.35 -11.16 0.13
N GLN A 79 -4.73 -11.69 1.19
CA GLN A 79 -5.12 -12.97 1.76
C GLN A 79 -6.55 -12.91 2.35
N THR A 80 -6.88 -11.81 3.04
CA THR A 80 -8.23 -11.57 3.54
C THR A 80 -9.26 -11.54 2.41
N VAL A 81 -8.94 -10.88 1.29
CA VAL A 81 -9.78 -10.81 0.09
C VAL A 81 -9.97 -12.20 -0.53
N LYS A 82 -8.90 -13.00 -0.65
CA LYS A 82 -8.95 -14.38 -1.18
C LYS A 82 -9.84 -15.28 -0.32
N GLN A 83 -9.69 -15.22 1.00
CA GLN A 83 -10.53 -15.96 1.94
C GLN A 83 -12.00 -15.57 1.82
N ARG A 84 -12.30 -14.26 1.71
CA ARG A 84 -13.67 -13.78 1.53
C ARG A 84 -14.34 -14.26 0.24
N LEU A 85 -13.53 -14.47 -0.81
CA LEU A 85 -13.95 -15.02 -2.09
C LEU A 85 -14.01 -16.55 -2.13
N GLY A 86 -13.64 -17.25 -1.04
CA GLY A 86 -13.60 -18.70 -0.99
C GLY A 86 -12.50 -19.33 -1.85
N ARG A 87 -11.45 -18.57 -2.20
CA ARG A 87 -10.26 -19.11 -2.89
C ARG A 87 -9.36 -19.76 -1.86
N GLN A 88 -9.12 -21.07 -1.98
CA GLN A 88 -8.13 -21.76 -1.15
C GLN A 88 -6.72 -21.26 -1.49
N VAL A 89 -5.87 -21.20 -0.45
CA VAL A 89 -4.46 -20.80 -0.49
C VAL A 89 -3.61 -21.88 -1.16
#